data_AF-A0A1Q3RKW6-F1
#
_entry.id   AF-A0A1Q3RKW6-F1
#
_cell.length_a   1.000
_cell.length_b   1.000
_cell.length_c   1.000
_cell.angle_alpha   90.00
_cell.angle_beta   90.00
_cell.angle_gamma   90.00
#
_symmetry.space_group_name_H-M   'P 1'
#
loop_
_entity.id
_entity.type
_entity.pdbx_description
1 polymer ?
#
loop_
_entity_poly.entity_id
_entity_poly.type
_entity_poly.pdbx_seq_one_letter_code
_entity_poly.pdbx_strand_id
1 'polypeptide(L)'
;MPYRGTNSKRNVVHDKARSTIKSSSRTHYLHERKEHDHELENARDQIFKLHNDGYHFTEKEERNHSIYVTFVRDMDQKKCEMAFKFPDNYDKLKAEFASDRN
;
A
#
# COMPACT_ATOMS: atom_id res chain seq x y z
N MET A 1 -29.05 1.45 -58.31
CA MET A 1 -28.41 0.98 -57.07
C MET A 1 -27.42 2.03 -56.59
N PRO A 2 -27.49 2.53 -55.34
CA PRO A 2 -26.33 3.13 -54.71
C PRO A 2 -25.89 2.37 -53.45
N TYR A 3 -24.57 2.34 -53.33
CA TYR A 3 -23.68 1.55 -52.49
C TYR A 3 -23.79 1.95 -51.00
N ARG A 4 -24.17 0.99 -50.14
CA ARG A 4 -24.09 1.13 -48.67
C ARG A 4 -22.62 1.12 -48.23
N GLY A 5 -22.08 2.30 -47.93
CA GLY A 5 -20.80 2.44 -47.25
C GLY A 5 -20.89 1.95 -45.80
N THR A 6 -20.50 0.71 -45.53
CA THR A 6 -20.34 0.17 -44.17
C THR A 6 -19.04 0.69 -43.55
N ASN A 7 -19.09 1.83 -42.86
CA ASN A 7 -17.94 2.37 -42.11
C ASN A 7 -18.17 2.39 -40.58
N SER A 8 -19.00 1.48 -40.05
CA SER A 8 -19.33 1.42 -38.61
C SER A 8 -18.47 0.41 -37.82
N LYS A 9 -17.53 -0.32 -38.46
CA LYS A 9 -16.76 -1.40 -37.80
C LYS A 9 -15.41 -0.99 -37.19
N ARG A 10 -14.94 0.26 -37.35
CA ARG A 10 -13.62 0.68 -36.82
C ARG A 10 -13.63 1.21 -35.38
N ASN A 11 -14.76 1.62 -34.83
CA ASN A 11 -14.78 2.20 -33.46
C ASN A 11 -14.96 1.17 -32.34
N VAL A 12 -15.42 -0.05 -32.64
CA VAL A 12 -15.78 -1.04 -31.61
C VAL A 12 -14.56 -1.67 -30.92
N VAL A 13 -13.39 -1.65 -31.56
CA VAL A 13 -12.17 -2.26 -31.00
C VAL A 13 -11.49 -1.34 -29.96
N HIS A 14 -11.59 -0.02 -30.14
CA HIS A 14 -10.96 0.95 -29.24
C HIS A 14 -11.69 1.09 -27.88
N ASP A 15 -13.02 0.96 -27.84
CA ASP A 15 -13.76 1.03 -26.58
C ASP A 15 -13.52 -0.18 -25.68
N LYS A 16 -13.33 -1.38 -26.25
CA LYS A 16 -12.96 -2.58 -25.49
C LYS A 16 -11.57 -2.44 -24.85
N ALA A 17 -10.58 -1.93 -25.58
CA ALA A 17 -9.23 -1.70 -25.07
C ALA A 17 -9.18 -0.63 -23.96
N ARG A 18 -9.99 0.43 -24.08
CA ARG A 18 -10.06 1.50 -23.08
C ARG A 18 -10.76 1.07 -21.80
N SER A 19 -11.74 0.17 -21.91
CA SER A 19 -12.38 -0.50 -20.77
C SER A 19 -11.41 -1.43 -20.03
N THR A 20 -10.59 -2.21 -20.75
CA THR A 20 -9.68 -3.19 -20.14
C THR A 20 -8.57 -2.55 -19.31
N ILE A 21 -8.10 -1.36 -19.69
CA ILE A 21 -7.09 -0.59 -18.91
C ILE A 21 -7.70 -0.12 -17.57
N LYS A 22 -8.96 0.33 -17.57
CA LYS A 22 -9.64 0.73 -16.33
C LYS A 22 -9.90 -0.48 -15.41
N SER A 23 -10.24 -1.63 -15.97
CA SER A 23 -10.43 -2.85 -15.16
C SER A 23 -9.13 -3.40 -14.61
N SER A 24 -8.03 -3.42 -15.38
CA SER A 24 -6.74 -3.93 -14.90
C SER A 24 -6.16 -3.05 -13.80
N SER A 25 -6.18 -1.72 -13.97
CA SER A 25 -5.75 -0.79 -12.92
C SER A 25 -6.57 -0.94 -11.64
N ARG A 26 -7.89 -1.16 -11.76
CA ARG A 26 -8.75 -1.43 -10.60
C ARG A 26 -8.41 -2.74 -9.90
N THR A 27 -8.13 -3.82 -10.65
CA THR A 27 -7.74 -5.10 -10.06
C THR A 27 -6.38 -5.02 -9.39
N HIS A 28 -5.42 -4.30 -9.98
CA HIS A 28 -4.12 -4.04 -9.37
C HIS A 28 -4.27 -3.29 -8.05
N TYR A 29 -5.03 -2.19 -8.04
CA TYR A 29 -5.30 -1.43 -6.82
C TYR A 29 -5.96 -2.28 -5.71
N LEU A 30 -6.97 -3.09 -6.06
CA LEU A 30 -7.63 -3.95 -5.07
C LEU A 30 -6.69 -5.03 -4.51
N HIS A 31 -5.78 -5.54 -5.33
CA HIS A 31 -4.79 -6.51 -4.91
C HIS A 31 -3.76 -5.87 -3.97
N GLU A 32 -3.17 -4.73 -4.36
CA GLU A 32 -2.23 -3.98 -3.51
C GLU A 32 -2.87 -3.58 -2.18
N ARG A 33 -4.12 -3.12 -2.19
CA ARG A 33 -4.85 -2.79 -0.95
C ARG A 33 -4.99 -4.01 -0.04
N LYS A 34 -5.32 -5.17 -0.60
CA LYS A 34 -5.48 -6.41 0.16
C LYS A 34 -4.15 -6.87 0.77
N GLU A 35 -3.06 -6.77 0.01
CA GLU A 35 -1.72 -7.07 0.52
C GLU A 35 -1.35 -6.14 1.69
N HIS A 36 -1.60 -4.83 1.57
CA HIS A 36 -1.36 -3.88 2.65
C HIS A 36 -2.25 -4.11 3.88
N ASP A 37 -3.52 -4.47 3.68
CA ASP A 37 -4.41 -4.83 4.79
C ASP A 37 -3.87 -6.06 5.55
N HIS A 38 -3.35 -7.05 4.81
CA HIS A 38 -2.74 -8.26 5.38
C HIS A 38 -1.40 -7.97 6.09
N GLU A 39 -0.57 -7.09 5.53
CA GLU A 39 0.66 -6.61 6.19
C GLU A 39 0.34 -5.91 7.52
N LEU A 40 -0.72 -5.10 7.54
CA LEU A 40 -1.17 -4.37 8.72
C LEU A 40 -1.74 -5.30 9.79
N GLU A 41 -2.53 -6.30 9.41
CA GLU A 41 -3.05 -7.32 10.32
C GLU A 41 -1.92 -8.15 10.95
N ASN A 42 -0.96 -8.59 10.15
CA ASN A 42 0.22 -9.32 10.65
C ASN A 42 1.05 -8.46 11.62
N ALA A 43 1.23 -7.17 11.34
CA ALA A 43 1.94 -6.28 12.23
C ALA A 43 1.21 -6.09 13.57
N ARG A 44 -0.13 -5.98 13.55
CA ARG A 44 -0.94 -5.92 14.77
C ARG A 44 -0.76 -7.19 15.61
N ASP A 45 -0.84 -8.35 14.98
CA ASP A 45 -0.66 -9.64 15.67
C ASP A 45 0.73 -9.77 16.29
N GLN A 46 1.77 -9.30 15.60
CA GLN A 46 3.13 -9.28 16.14
C GLN A 46 3.25 -8.37 17.36
N ILE A 47 2.66 -7.17 17.32
CA ILE A 47 2.66 -6.24 18.45
C ILE A 47 1.90 -6.85 19.64
N PHE A 48 0.75 -7.50 19.41
CA PHE A 48 0.01 -8.18 20.47
C PHE A 48 0.80 -9.31 21.11
N LYS A 49 1.52 -10.11 20.31
CA LYS A 49 2.42 -11.15 20.83
C LYS A 49 3.55 -10.55 21.67
N LEU A 50 4.22 -9.51 21.16
CA LEU A 50 5.28 -8.81 21.90
C LEU A 50 4.76 -8.25 23.23
N HIS A 51 3.58 -7.65 23.24
CA HIS A 51 2.96 -7.14 24.45
C HIS A 51 2.65 -8.27 25.46
N ASN A 52 2.11 -9.39 25.00
CA ASN A 52 1.84 -10.56 25.85
C ASN A 52 3.13 -11.19 26.40
N ASP A 53 4.22 -11.16 25.63
CA ASP A 53 5.54 -11.64 26.04
C ASP A 53 6.26 -10.68 27.01
N GLY A 54 5.63 -9.55 27.37
CA GLY A 54 6.15 -8.56 28.30
C GLY A 54 7.14 -7.59 27.68
N TYR A 55 7.10 -7.40 26.36
CA TYR A 55 7.86 -6.34 25.70
C TYR A 55 7.08 -5.02 25.74
N HIS A 56 7.81 -3.93 25.95
CA HIS A 56 7.28 -2.57 25.97
C HIS A 56 7.92 -1.73 24.87
N PHE A 57 7.12 -0.83 24.30
CA PHE A 57 7.60 0.14 23.31
C PHE A 57 8.63 1.07 23.97
N THR A 58 9.76 1.28 23.29
CA THR A 58 10.85 2.12 23.80
C THR A 58 11.11 3.29 22.88
N GLU A 59 11.41 3.01 21.61
CA GLU A 59 11.85 4.02 20.66
C GLU A 59 11.22 3.78 19.29
N LYS A 60 11.03 4.88 18.56
CA LYS A 60 10.74 4.87 17.13
C LYS A 60 11.80 5.67 16.40
N GLU A 61 12.33 5.11 15.33
CA GLU A 61 13.29 5.77 14.45
C GLU A 61 12.68 5.88 13.05
N GLU A 62 12.47 7.12 12.60
CA GLU A 62 12.03 7.39 11.23
C GLU A 62 13.29 7.48 10.35
N ARG A 63 13.45 6.52 9.44
CA ARG A 63 14.49 6.50 8.41
C ARG A 63 13.86 6.76 7.04
N ASN A 64 14.68 7.07 6.04
CA ASN A 64 14.19 7.28 4.67
C ASN A 64 13.36 6.08 4.21
N HIS A 65 12.06 6.32 3.97
CA HIS A 65 11.06 5.32 3.59
C HIS A 65 10.85 4.15 4.56
N SER A 66 11.24 4.27 5.82
CA SER A 66 11.00 3.20 6.80
C SER A 66 10.85 3.72 8.22
N ILE A 67 9.95 3.14 8.99
CA ILE A 67 9.83 3.38 10.43
C ILE A 67 10.29 2.12 11.16
N TYR A 68 11.29 2.27 12.01
CA TYR A 68 11.75 1.22 12.90
C TYR A 68 11.15 1.46 14.29
N VAL A 69 10.59 0.41 14.87
CA VAL A 69 9.96 0.44 16.20
C VAL A 69 10.69 -0.57 17.07
N THR A 70 11.27 -0.09 18.16
CA THR A 70 12.05 -0.91 19.09
C THR A 70 11.22 -1.22 20.32
N PHE A 71 11.14 -2.51 20.63
CA PHE A 71 10.50 -3.05 21.82
C PHE A 71 11.56 -3.70 22.73
N VAL A 72 11.44 -3.52 24.03
CA VAL A 72 12.37 -4.08 25.03
C VAL A 72 11.60 -4.85 26.08
N ARG A 73 12.13 -6.00 26.48
CA ARG A 73 11.63 -6.78 27.61
C ARG A 73 12.55 -6.59 28.82
N ASP A 74 12.00 -6.10 29.93
CA ASP A 74 12.77 -5.69 31.12
C ASP A 74 13.53 -6.84 31.79
N MET A 75 12.99 -8.06 31.78
CA MET A 75 13.65 -9.21 32.43
C MET A 75 14.98 -9.60 31.79
N ASP A 76 15.06 -9.62 30.46
CA ASP A 76 16.21 -10.15 29.72
C ASP A 76 16.99 -9.07 28.95
N GLN A 77 16.54 -7.81 29.01
CA GLN A 77 16.96 -6.71 28.12
C GLN A 77 16.94 -7.08 26.63
N LYS A 78 16.12 -8.07 26.24
CA LYS A 78 15.98 -8.48 24.84
C LYS A 78 15.31 -7.35 24.07
N LYS A 79 15.95 -6.95 22.98
CA LYS A 79 15.44 -5.95 22.04
C LYS A 79 14.81 -6.68 20.85
N CYS A 80 13.62 -6.24 20.46
CA CYS A 80 12.96 -6.66 19.24
C CYS A 80 12.69 -5.42 18.40
N GLU A 81 13.16 -5.43 17.16
CA GLU A 81 12.96 -4.33 16.22
C GLU A 81 11.96 -4.76 15.14
N MET A 82 10.92 -3.96 14.96
CA MET A 82 9.96 -4.10 13.87
C MET A 82 10.20 -3.00 12.84
N ALA A 83 10.30 -3.37 11.56
CA ALA A 83 10.51 -2.43 10.46
C ALA A 83 9.25 -2.32 9.60
N PHE A 84 8.73 -1.10 9.47
CA PHE A 84 7.65 -0.74 8.57
C PHE A 84 8.25 -0.04 7.35
N LYS A 85 8.21 -0.69 6.19
CA LYS A 85 8.74 -0.11 4.95
C LYS A 85 7.62 0.59 4.19
N PHE A 86 7.91 1.78 3.69
CA PHE A 86 7.00 2.54 2.84
C PHE A 86 7.50 2.51 1.39
N PRO A 87 6.60 2.59 0.40
CA PRO A 87 7.00 2.73 -1.00
C PRO A 87 7.76 4.04 -1.23
N ASP A 88 8.65 4.09 -2.22
CA ASP A 88 9.44 5.29 -2.58
C ASP A 88 8.58 6.51 -2.97
N ASN A 89 7.33 6.29 -3.36
CA ASN A 89 6.39 7.37 -3.67
C ASN A 89 5.71 7.97 -2.43
N TYR A 90 5.98 7.43 -1.23
CA TYR A 90 5.34 7.87 0.01
C TYR A 90 5.60 9.35 0.32
N ASP A 91 6.85 9.80 0.23
CA ASP A 91 7.20 11.19 0.55
C ASP A 91 6.60 12.18 -0.46
N LYS A 92 6.52 11.78 -1.73
CA LYS A 92 5.86 12.57 -2.79
C LYS A 92 4.35 12.69 -2.53
N LEU A 93 3.70 11.58 -2.21
CA LEU A 93 2.28 11.57 -1.87
C LEU A 93 2.00 12.36 -0.59
N LYS A 94 2.83 12.20 0.44
CA LYS A 94 2.70 12.94 1.70
C LYS A 94 2.80 14.45 1.48
N ALA A 95 3.70 14.90 0.61
CA ALA A 95 3.83 16.31 0.25
C ALA A 95 2.60 16.82 -0.51
N GLU A 96 2.10 16.08 -1.50
CA GLU A 96 0.90 16.42 -2.27
C GLU A 96 -0.36 16.53 -1.38
N PHE A 97 -0.57 15.57 -0.47
CA PHE A 97 -1.71 15.61 0.47
C PHE A 97 -1.55 16.64 1.59
N ALA A 98 -0.33 17.09 1.89
CA ALA A 98 -0.10 18.18 2.84
C ALA A 98 -0.39 19.55 2.20
N SER A 99 -0.14 19.72 0.90
CA SER A 99 -0.47 20.95 0.17
C SER A 99 -1.97 21.17 -0.04
N ASP A 100 -2.78 20.11 -0.14
CA ASP A 100 -4.24 20.21 -0.29
C ASP A 100 -4.99 20.63 1.00
N ARG A 101 -4.28 20.79 2.12
CA ARG A 101 -4.85 21.22 3.41
C ARG A 101 -4.58 22.69 3.77
N ASN A 102 -4.01 23.48 2.85
CA ASN A 102 -3.82 24.92 3.01
C ASN A 102 -4.68 25.72 2.02
#